data_AF-A0A0G1G8Q8-F1
#
_entry.id   AF-A0A0G1G8Q8-F1
#
_cell.length_a   1.000
_cell.length_b   1.000
_cell.length_c   1.000
_cell.angle_alpha   90.00
_cell.angle_beta   90.00
_cell.angle_gamma   90.00
#
_symmetry.space_group_name_H-M   'P 1'
#
loop_
_entity.id
_entity.type
_entity.pdbx_description
1 polymer ?
#
loop_
_entity_poly.entity_id
_entity_poly.type
_entity_poly.pdbx_seq_one_letter_code
_entity_poly.pdbx_strand_id
1 'polypeptide(L)'
;MSRKLAIVGTHPATRNNAPFDDPSVDIWVFNESPMATKEYYPNEPDRQWCKRWDACIQLHKPEVYKSLQNWVNPKHWEWLQREHGDKVIYMQDVDENVPNSRKYPLDEIVATIPGANLKWFTASVSYALALAIYQGYEEIGLYGLDMESNTEYGYQLMNFVYWIGIAYGRGINLYEICNKKYFSEKLYGYEGEIQIDREHFSKRFAELLTLWRDKEKESGKLRSRVTDAILEHKYPNVIPLTLQWRSIAIDAGRFSGAMQEAENYSKREDMISRQEFERRAAQAAKDGEEQKALMYLMAGKAEYVFNAWQQTGQYQPLEQLRKFIEQELKLAYNVGALHGAYQENLEYIAEYDNRLEAAGGVRTLSAMTGESKDGS
;
A
#
# COMPACT_ATOMS: atom_id res chain seq x y z
N MET A 1 -39.41 -8.65 19.26
CA MET A 1 -38.07 -8.39 18.68
C MET A 1 -37.56 -7.09 19.26
N SER A 2 -36.29 -7.04 19.65
CA SER A 2 -35.68 -5.78 20.01
C SER A 2 -35.56 -4.88 18.76
N ARG A 3 -35.47 -3.57 18.97
CA ARG A 3 -35.08 -2.61 17.91
C ARG A 3 -33.56 -2.43 17.84
N LYS A 4 -32.82 -2.97 18.81
CA LYS A 4 -31.38 -2.84 18.98
C LYS A 4 -30.67 -4.17 18.73
N LEU A 5 -29.58 -4.11 17.98
CA LEU A 5 -28.77 -5.26 17.61
C LEU A 5 -27.29 -4.98 17.86
N ALA A 6 -26.55 -5.94 18.40
CA ALA A 6 -25.10 -5.98 18.32
C ALA A 6 -24.66 -7.11 17.40
N ILE A 7 -23.92 -6.78 16.33
CA ILE A 7 -23.26 -7.76 15.47
C ILE A 7 -21.82 -7.86 15.96
N VAL A 8 -21.42 -9.05 16.39
CA VAL A 8 -20.14 -9.27 17.08
C VAL A 8 -19.28 -10.28 16.33
N GLY A 9 -18.15 -9.80 15.82
CA GLY A 9 -17.10 -10.60 15.20
C GLY A 9 -16.02 -11.04 16.18
N THR A 10 -14.99 -11.71 15.65
CA THR A 10 -13.93 -12.34 16.43
C THR A 10 -12.77 -11.40 16.78
N HIS A 11 -12.68 -10.20 16.21
CA HIS A 11 -11.53 -9.32 16.44
C HIS A 11 -11.51 -8.75 17.87
N PRO A 12 -10.38 -8.83 18.60
CA PRO A 12 -10.35 -8.51 20.03
C PRO A 12 -10.49 -7.02 20.36
N ALA A 13 -10.24 -6.11 19.40
CA ALA A 13 -10.17 -4.67 19.67
C ALA A 13 -11.46 -4.11 20.31
N THR A 14 -12.63 -4.53 19.83
CA THR A 14 -13.92 -4.02 20.32
C THR A 14 -14.93 -5.11 20.69
N ARG A 15 -14.71 -6.40 20.36
CA ARG A 15 -15.69 -7.47 20.64
C ARG A 15 -16.10 -7.58 22.12
N ASN A 16 -15.18 -7.31 23.03
CA ASN A 16 -15.43 -7.43 24.47
C ASN A 16 -16.30 -6.29 25.02
N ASN A 17 -16.49 -5.22 24.24
CA ASN A 17 -17.35 -4.08 24.59
C ASN A 17 -18.81 -4.32 24.17
N ALA A 18 -19.10 -5.42 23.48
CA ALA A 18 -20.47 -5.74 23.06
C ALA A 18 -21.38 -5.92 24.30
N PRO A 19 -22.65 -5.48 24.24
CA PRO A 19 -23.56 -5.43 25.38
C PRO A 19 -24.19 -6.80 25.69
N PHE A 20 -23.35 -7.83 25.92
CA PHE A 20 -23.80 -9.19 26.17
C PHE A 20 -24.77 -9.31 27.35
N ASP A 21 -24.61 -8.46 28.36
CA ASP A 21 -25.38 -8.47 29.60
C ASP A 21 -26.69 -7.64 29.50
N ASP A 22 -26.93 -6.93 28.39
CA ASP A 22 -28.14 -6.13 28.17
C ASP A 22 -29.23 -6.93 27.42
N PRO A 23 -30.29 -7.41 28.09
CA PRO A 23 -31.34 -8.21 27.44
C PRO A 23 -32.20 -7.41 26.46
N SER A 24 -32.09 -6.07 26.43
CA SER A 24 -32.78 -5.24 25.46
C SER A 24 -32.07 -5.18 24.10
N VAL A 25 -30.89 -5.80 23.96
CA VAL A 25 -30.13 -5.85 22.71
C VAL A 25 -30.02 -7.29 22.23
N ASP A 26 -30.42 -7.54 20.98
CA ASP A 26 -30.19 -8.86 20.36
C ASP A 26 -28.70 -8.98 20.01
N ILE A 27 -28.10 -10.17 20.16
CA ILE A 27 -26.68 -10.41 19.89
C ILE A 27 -26.51 -11.40 18.75
N TRP A 28 -25.91 -10.96 17.64
CA TRP A 28 -25.61 -11.82 16.49
C TRP A 28 -24.13 -12.09 16.39
N VAL A 29 -23.78 -13.36 16.18
CA VAL A 29 -22.40 -13.83 16.05
C VAL A 29 -22.25 -14.73 14.83
N PHE A 30 -21.03 -15.19 14.54
CA PHE A 30 -20.72 -15.92 13.31
C PHE A 30 -20.13 -17.30 13.57
N ASN A 31 -20.56 -18.30 12.80
CA ASN A 31 -19.96 -19.62 12.73
C ASN A 31 -19.73 -20.27 14.12
N GLU A 32 -18.48 -20.55 14.50
CA GLU A 32 -18.07 -21.17 15.77
C GLU A 32 -18.13 -20.22 16.98
N SER A 33 -18.37 -18.92 16.76
CA SER A 33 -18.35 -17.90 17.81
C SER A 33 -19.25 -18.18 19.02
N PRO A 34 -20.47 -18.77 18.89
CA PRO A 34 -21.26 -19.20 20.04
C PRO A 34 -20.54 -20.15 21.00
N MET A 35 -19.55 -20.90 20.51
CA MET A 35 -18.74 -21.83 21.29
C MET A 35 -17.58 -21.13 22.01
N ALA A 36 -17.40 -19.83 21.87
CA ALA A 36 -16.37 -19.03 22.53
C ALA A 36 -16.67 -18.86 24.04
N THR A 37 -16.76 -19.99 24.75
CA THR A 37 -17.16 -20.11 26.16
C THR A 37 -16.21 -21.03 26.92
N LYS A 38 -16.34 -21.04 28.24
CA LYS A 38 -15.55 -21.93 29.12
C LYS A 38 -15.78 -23.43 28.87
N GLU A 39 -16.95 -23.82 28.35
CA GLU A 39 -17.25 -25.23 28.04
C GLU A 39 -16.30 -25.78 26.95
N TYR A 40 -16.06 -25.00 25.91
CA TYR A 40 -15.26 -25.43 24.76
C TYR A 40 -13.79 -25.02 24.85
N TYR A 41 -13.49 -23.94 25.58
CA TYR A 41 -12.14 -23.39 25.73
C TYR A 41 -11.74 -23.21 27.20
N PRO A 42 -11.80 -24.26 28.05
CA PRO A 42 -11.67 -24.13 29.51
C PRO A 42 -10.35 -23.51 29.98
N ASN A 43 -9.27 -23.66 29.19
CA ASN A 43 -7.92 -23.21 29.52
C ASN A 43 -7.46 -22.01 28.68
N GLU A 44 -8.33 -21.42 27.86
CA GLU A 44 -8.00 -20.30 26.96
C GLU A 44 -8.93 -19.11 27.23
N PRO A 45 -8.71 -18.33 28.30
CA PRO A 45 -9.62 -17.26 28.72
C PRO A 45 -9.86 -16.22 27.62
N ASP A 46 -8.86 -15.92 26.78
CA ASP A 46 -9.00 -14.99 25.66
C ASP A 46 -9.96 -15.49 24.57
N ARG A 47 -10.27 -16.78 24.53
CA ARG A 47 -11.29 -17.37 23.64
C ARG A 47 -12.68 -17.45 24.28
N GLN A 48 -12.84 -17.06 25.55
CA GLN A 48 -14.10 -17.13 26.30
C GLN A 48 -14.86 -15.80 26.26
N TRP A 49 -15.15 -15.28 25.07
CA TRP A 49 -15.71 -13.93 24.90
C TRP A 49 -17.21 -13.90 24.61
N CYS A 50 -17.81 -14.95 24.05
CA CYS A 50 -19.23 -14.96 23.67
C CYS A 50 -20.11 -15.38 24.85
N LYS A 51 -20.54 -14.41 25.66
CA LYS A 51 -21.35 -14.67 26.87
C LYS A 51 -22.82 -14.96 26.56
N ARG A 52 -23.35 -14.40 25.48
CA ARG A 52 -24.73 -14.56 25.01
C ARG A 52 -24.77 -14.39 23.49
N TRP A 53 -25.68 -15.08 22.83
CA TRP A 53 -26.04 -14.87 21.44
C TRP A 53 -27.53 -15.13 21.27
N ASP A 54 -28.15 -14.57 20.24
CA ASP A 54 -29.57 -14.75 19.89
C ASP A 54 -29.70 -15.32 18.47
N ALA A 55 -28.80 -14.92 17.57
CA ALA A 55 -28.64 -15.58 16.28
C ALA A 55 -27.17 -15.84 15.92
N CYS A 56 -26.94 -16.92 15.19
CA CYS A 56 -25.66 -17.25 14.59
C CYS A 56 -25.78 -17.26 13.06
N ILE A 57 -24.90 -16.54 12.37
CA ILE A 57 -24.83 -16.53 10.91
C ILE A 57 -23.82 -17.61 10.49
N GLN A 58 -24.32 -18.72 9.95
CA GLN A 58 -23.54 -19.88 9.50
C GLN A 58 -23.87 -20.18 8.03
N LEU A 59 -23.33 -19.38 7.11
CA LEU A 59 -23.61 -19.46 5.67
C LEU A 59 -22.60 -20.30 4.89
N HIS A 60 -21.71 -20.99 5.59
CA HIS A 60 -20.80 -21.94 4.95
C HIS A 60 -21.58 -23.09 4.30
N LYS A 61 -21.00 -23.68 3.25
CA LYS A 61 -21.56 -24.86 2.61
C LYS A 61 -21.49 -26.09 3.55
N PRO A 62 -22.35 -27.10 3.37
CA PRO A 62 -22.36 -28.31 4.19
C PRO A 62 -21.01 -28.98 4.37
N GLU A 63 -20.17 -29.03 3.33
CA GLU A 63 -18.85 -29.67 3.39
C GLU A 63 -17.91 -28.99 4.40
N VAL A 64 -18.15 -27.71 4.70
CA VAL A 64 -17.34 -26.93 5.64
C VAL A 64 -17.86 -27.09 7.07
N TYR A 65 -19.16 -26.81 7.32
CA TYR A 65 -19.67 -26.84 8.68
C TYR A 65 -19.90 -28.25 9.24
N LYS A 66 -19.99 -29.28 8.37
CA LYS A 66 -20.03 -30.70 8.77
C LYS A 66 -18.64 -31.32 8.93
N SER A 67 -17.58 -30.57 8.64
CA SER A 67 -16.21 -31.09 8.70
C SER A 67 -15.82 -31.47 10.12
N LEU A 68 -15.46 -32.74 10.31
CA LEU A 68 -14.87 -33.24 11.57
C LEU A 68 -13.41 -32.78 11.75
N GLN A 69 -12.83 -32.18 10.69
CA GLN A 69 -11.48 -31.61 10.69
C GLN A 69 -11.52 -30.08 10.69
N ASN A 70 -12.62 -29.47 11.18
CA ASN A 70 -12.68 -28.02 11.35
C ASN A 70 -11.52 -27.55 12.25
N TRP A 71 -10.65 -26.72 11.70
CA TRP A 71 -9.42 -26.27 12.35
C TRP A 71 -9.66 -25.21 13.44
N VAL A 72 -10.81 -24.52 13.41
CA VAL A 72 -11.21 -23.57 14.45
C VAL A 72 -11.73 -24.33 15.66
N ASN A 73 -12.72 -25.22 15.45
CA ASN A 73 -13.20 -26.11 16.49
C ASN A 73 -13.74 -27.43 15.90
N PRO A 74 -13.10 -28.58 16.19
CA PRO A 74 -13.53 -29.88 15.64
C PRO A 74 -14.89 -30.35 16.19
N LYS A 75 -15.40 -29.73 17.28
CA LYS A 75 -16.73 -30.01 17.85
C LYS A 75 -17.84 -29.15 17.25
N HIS A 76 -17.56 -28.31 16.26
CA HIS A 76 -18.55 -27.41 15.69
C HIS A 76 -19.76 -28.14 15.10
N TRP A 77 -19.51 -29.24 14.39
CA TRP A 77 -20.59 -30.05 13.83
C TRP A 77 -21.48 -30.65 14.93
N GLU A 78 -20.87 -31.22 15.97
CA GLU A 78 -21.61 -31.74 17.13
C GLU A 78 -22.43 -30.64 17.82
N TRP A 79 -21.86 -29.44 17.95
CA TRP A 79 -22.53 -28.28 18.54
C TRP A 79 -23.76 -27.85 17.74
N LEU A 80 -23.66 -27.80 16.40
CA LEU A 80 -24.77 -27.45 15.51
C LEU A 80 -25.95 -28.43 15.65
N GLN A 81 -25.71 -29.70 15.98
CA GLN A 81 -26.74 -30.72 16.12
C GLN A 81 -27.51 -30.65 17.45
N ARG A 82 -27.05 -29.84 18.40
CA ARG A 82 -27.73 -29.66 19.70
C ARG A 82 -28.94 -28.75 19.55
N GLU A 83 -29.91 -28.92 20.45
CA GLU A 83 -31.03 -28.00 20.61
C GLU A 83 -30.59 -26.76 21.41
N HIS A 84 -30.75 -25.59 20.82
CA HIS A 84 -30.36 -24.30 21.40
C HIS A 84 -31.56 -23.46 21.87
N GLY A 85 -32.77 -24.04 21.92
CA GLY A 85 -33.99 -23.38 22.39
C GLY A 85 -34.48 -22.31 21.41
N ASP A 86 -34.72 -21.09 21.90
CA ASP A 86 -35.27 -19.99 21.07
C ASP A 86 -34.23 -19.36 20.11
N LYS A 87 -32.99 -19.87 20.12
CA LYS A 87 -31.90 -19.35 19.29
C LYS A 87 -32.08 -19.72 17.82
N VAL A 88 -31.44 -18.93 16.95
CA VAL A 88 -31.56 -19.10 15.48
C VAL A 88 -30.19 -19.27 14.84
N ILE A 89 -30.04 -20.26 13.97
CA ILE A 89 -28.84 -20.46 13.15
C ILE A 89 -29.23 -20.22 11.69
N TYR A 90 -28.86 -19.07 11.13
CA TYR A 90 -29.13 -18.76 9.74
C TYR A 90 -28.14 -19.48 8.83
N MET A 91 -28.66 -20.26 7.89
CA MET A 91 -27.91 -21.10 6.95
C MET A 91 -28.39 -20.88 5.51
N GLN A 92 -27.66 -21.40 4.52
CA GLN A 92 -28.06 -21.26 3.10
C GLN A 92 -29.43 -21.91 2.84
N ASP A 93 -29.68 -23.06 3.46
CA ASP A 93 -30.95 -23.78 3.50
C ASP A 93 -31.13 -24.40 4.89
N VAL A 94 -32.35 -24.84 5.21
CA VAL A 94 -32.64 -25.60 6.44
C VAL A 94 -31.92 -26.95 6.38
N ASP A 95 -31.22 -27.33 7.46
CA ASP A 95 -30.62 -28.66 7.61
C ASP A 95 -31.37 -29.42 8.72
N GLU A 96 -31.93 -30.56 8.37
CA GLU A 96 -32.72 -31.41 9.27
C GLU A 96 -31.93 -31.89 10.49
N ASN A 97 -30.60 -31.91 10.41
CA ASN A 97 -29.72 -32.30 11.52
C ASN A 97 -29.34 -31.12 12.43
N VAL A 98 -29.74 -29.90 12.10
CA VAL A 98 -29.45 -28.68 12.87
C VAL A 98 -30.79 -28.12 13.35
N PRO A 99 -31.24 -28.48 14.58
CA PRO A 99 -32.61 -28.20 15.05
C PRO A 99 -33.02 -26.72 14.95
N ASN A 100 -32.08 -25.82 15.23
CA ASN A 100 -32.31 -24.37 15.22
C ASN A 100 -32.00 -23.70 13.87
N SER A 101 -31.80 -24.47 12.80
CA SER A 101 -31.49 -23.92 11.48
C SER A 101 -32.68 -23.18 10.87
N ARG A 102 -32.40 -22.03 10.25
CA ARG A 102 -33.36 -21.29 9.42
C ARG A 102 -32.69 -20.89 8.12
N LYS A 103 -33.43 -21.00 7.03
CA LYS A 103 -32.98 -20.51 5.73
C LYS A 103 -32.78 -19.00 5.79
N TYR A 104 -31.62 -18.53 5.35
CA TYR A 104 -31.33 -17.12 5.20
C TYR A 104 -32.18 -16.54 4.05
N PRO A 105 -32.94 -15.44 4.28
CA PRO A 105 -33.90 -14.90 3.32
C PRO A 105 -33.21 -14.06 2.23
N LEU A 106 -32.28 -14.65 1.48
CA LEU A 106 -31.46 -13.92 0.51
C LEU A 106 -32.32 -13.35 -0.62
N ASP A 107 -33.27 -14.13 -1.14
CA ASP A 107 -34.11 -13.69 -2.25
C ASP A 107 -35.04 -12.55 -1.83
N GLU A 108 -35.62 -12.60 -0.62
CA GLU A 108 -36.43 -11.51 -0.10
C GLU A 108 -35.59 -10.25 0.15
N ILE A 109 -34.39 -10.39 0.73
CA ILE A 109 -33.46 -9.28 0.95
C ILE A 109 -33.10 -8.60 -0.37
N VAL A 110 -32.73 -9.37 -1.39
CA VAL A 110 -32.36 -8.89 -2.72
C VAL A 110 -33.53 -8.18 -3.41
N ALA A 111 -34.76 -8.67 -3.19
CA ALA A 111 -35.97 -8.10 -3.79
C ALA A 111 -36.44 -6.81 -3.08
N THR A 112 -36.18 -6.65 -1.78
CA THR A 112 -36.81 -5.60 -0.95
C THR A 112 -35.89 -4.45 -0.59
N ILE A 113 -34.58 -4.67 -0.49
CA ILE A 113 -33.63 -3.63 -0.09
C ILE A 113 -33.02 -2.98 -1.35
N PRO A 114 -33.22 -1.66 -1.59
CA PRO A 114 -32.55 -0.96 -2.67
C PRO A 114 -31.02 -1.11 -2.59
N GLY A 115 -30.40 -1.47 -3.71
CA GLY A 115 -28.97 -1.79 -3.79
C GLY A 115 -28.66 -3.29 -3.63
N ALA A 116 -29.46 -4.05 -2.88
CA ALA A 116 -29.25 -5.48 -2.69
C ALA A 116 -29.39 -6.30 -4.00
N ASN A 117 -30.08 -5.74 -5.00
CA ASN A 117 -30.21 -6.30 -6.35
C ASN A 117 -28.86 -6.50 -7.08
N LEU A 118 -27.79 -5.81 -6.66
CA LEU A 118 -26.44 -6.05 -7.15
C LEU A 118 -25.87 -7.41 -6.70
N LYS A 119 -26.52 -8.07 -5.72
CA LYS A 119 -26.09 -9.34 -5.12
C LYS A 119 -24.64 -9.31 -4.63
N TRP A 120 -24.19 -8.14 -4.18
CA TRP A 120 -22.83 -7.97 -3.70
C TRP A 120 -22.73 -8.38 -2.22
N PHE A 121 -22.38 -9.64 -2.00
CA PHE A 121 -22.23 -10.24 -0.67
C PHE A 121 -20.98 -11.12 -0.63
N THR A 122 -19.87 -10.56 -0.14
CA THR A 122 -18.56 -11.23 -0.10
C THR A 122 -18.02 -11.44 1.32
N ALA A 123 -18.78 -11.02 2.34
CA ALA A 123 -18.41 -11.19 3.75
C ALA A 123 -19.64 -11.55 4.60
N SER A 124 -19.47 -12.42 5.62
CA SER A 124 -20.57 -12.81 6.52
C SER A 124 -21.17 -11.63 7.28
N VAL A 125 -20.37 -10.61 7.62
CA VAL A 125 -20.85 -9.37 8.23
C VAL A 125 -21.86 -8.63 7.36
N SER A 126 -21.68 -8.66 6.04
CA SER A 126 -22.58 -8.03 5.09
C SER A 126 -23.91 -8.77 5.02
N TYR A 127 -23.91 -10.10 5.14
CA TYR A 127 -25.14 -10.87 5.31
C TYR A 127 -25.84 -10.54 6.64
N ALA A 128 -25.11 -10.36 7.74
CA ALA A 128 -25.70 -9.95 9.01
C ALA A 128 -26.33 -8.55 8.92
N LEU A 129 -25.63 -7.57 8.36
CA LEU A 129 -26.15 -6.22 8.15
C LEU A 129 -27.41 -6.22 7.27
N ALA A 130 -27.39 -6.92 6.13
CA ALA A 130 -28.55 -7.00 5.25
C ALA A 130 -29.76 -7.65 5.92
N LEU A 131 -29.53 -8.70 6.72
CA LEU A 131 -30.58 -9.35 7.47
C LEU A 131 -31.14 -8.44 8.56
N ALA A 132 -30.30 -7.68 9.25
CA ALA A 132 -30.73 -6.72 10.26
C ALA A 132 -31.58 -5.59 9.65
N ILE A 133 -31.16 -5.08 8.49
CA ILE A 133 -31.92 -4.09 7.72
C ILE A 133 -33.28 -4.66 7.31
N TYR A 134 -33.31 -5.90 6.82
CA TYR A 134 -34.54 -6.57 6.38
C TYR A 134 -35.51 -6.84 7.53
N GLN A 135 -34.99 -7.19 8.71
CA GLN A 135 -35.79 -7.41 9.92
C GLN A 135 -36.21 -6.11 10.62
N GLY A 136 -35.74 -4.95 10.15
CA GLY A 136 -36.18 -3.64 10.63
C GLY A 136 -35.54 -3.19 11.94
N TYR A 137 -34.29 -3.60 12.21
CA TYR A 137 -33.52 -3.03 13.32
C TYR A 137 -33.22 -1.54 13.06
N GLU A 138 -33.33 -0.71 14.11
CA GLU A 138 -33.18 0.74 14.02
C GLU A 138 -31.83 1.22 14.59
N GLU A 139 -31.25 0.45 15.52
CA GLU A 139 -29.95 0.71 16.14
C GLU A 139 -29.07 -0.54 16.03
N ILE A 140 -27.89 -0.41 15.41
CA ILE A 140 -26.97 -1.55 15.19
C ILE A 140 -25.55 -1.18 15.64
N GLY A 141 -25.02 -1.91 16.62
CA GLY A 141 -23.63 -1.84 17.06
C GLY A 141 -22.75 -2.86 16.34
N LEU A 142 -21.55 -2.47 15.90
CA LEU A 142 -20.65 -3.30 15.09
C LEU A 142 -19.32 -3.58 15.81
N TYR A 143 -19.22 -4.71 16.50
CA TYR A 143 -18.10 -5.00 17.41
C TYR A 143 -17.19 -6.09 16.87
N GLY A 144 -15.87 -5.94 17.00
CA GLY A 144 -14.90 -7.00 16.69
C GLY A 144 -14.89 -7.43 15.23
N LEU A 145 -15.18 -6.51 14.32
CA LEU A 145 -15.26 -6.73 12.87
C LEU A 145 -14.08 -6.05 12.14
N ASP A 146 -12.98 -5.75 12.86
CA ASP A 146 -11.79 -5.16 12.26
C ASP A 146 -11.13 -6.14 11.28
N MET A 147 -10.81 -5.64 10.08
CA MET A 147 -10.24 -6.42 8.98
C MET A 147 -8.77 -6.03 8.82
N GLU A 148 -7.94 -6.36 9.83
CA GLU A 148 -6.55 -5.88 9.95
C GLU A 148 -5.49 -6.87 9.45
N SER A 149 -5.85 -8.11 9.15
CA SER A 149 -4.87 -9.07 8.60
C SER A 149 -4.61 -8.79 7.12
N ASN A 150 -3.33 -8.80 6.70
CA ASN A 150 -2.90 -8.66 5.28
C ASN A 150 -3.53 -9.71 4.33
N THR A 151 -4.29 -10.66 4.86
CA THR A 151 -5.00 -11.74 4.17
C THR A 151 -6.53 -11.60 4.21
N GLU A 152 -7.10 -10.74 5.06
CA GLU A 152 -8.53 -10.39 4.99
C GLU A 152 -8.71 -9.36 3.87
N TYR A 153 -9.01 -9.91 2.70
CA TYR A 153 -9.00 -9.24 1.42
C TYR A 153 -9.77 -7.92 1.40
N GLY A 154 -9.21 -6.90 0.72
CA GLY A 154 -9.87 -5.62 0.47
C GLY A 154 -11.28 -5.73 -0.14
N TYR A 155 -11.66 -6.86 -0.75
CA TYR A 155 -13.04 -7.09 -1.19
C TYR A 155 -14.04 -7.25 -0.03
N GLN A 156 -13.65 -7.82 1.11
CA GLN A 156 -14.51 -7.94 2.29
C GLN A 156 -14.74 -6.56 2.92
N LEU A 157 -13.69 -5.74 2.99
CA LEU A 157 -13.79 -4.37 3.47
C LEU A 157 -14.70 -3.52 2.59
N MET A 158 -14.53 -3.57 1.26
CA MET A 158 -15.41 -2.85 0.33
C MET A 158 -16.88 -3.25 0.52
N ASN A 159 -17.15 -4.54 0.75
CA ASN A 159 -18.50 -5.03 0.97
C ASN A 159 -19.06 -4.61 2.35
N PHE A 160 -18.23 -4.55 3.38
CA PHE A 160 -18.62 -4.01 4.68
C PHE A 160 -18.99 -2.51 4.59
N VAL A 161 -18.14 -1.71 3.96
CA VAL A 161 -18.37 -0.27 3.73
C VAL A 161 -19.64 -0.04 2.91
N TYR A 162 -19.88 -0.85 1.86
CA TYR A 162 -21.09 -0.78 1.06
C TYR A 162 -22.37 -0.98 1.89
N TRP A 163 -22.40 -2.01 2.76
CA TRP A 163 -23.57 -2.30 3.58
C TRP A 163 -23.77 -1.32 4.74
N ILE A 164 -22.69 -0.71 5.26
CA ILE A 164 -22.78 0.47 6.15
C ILE A 164 -23.49 1.63 5.43
N GLY A 165 -23.10 1.91 4.19
CA GLY A 165 -23.74 2.94 3.37
C GLY A 165 -25.24 2.70 3.16
N ILE A 166 -25.64 1.45 2.86
CA ILE A 166 -27.05 1.08 2.74
C ILE A 166 -27.79 1.30 4.07
N ALA A 167 -27.23 0.87 5.20
CA ALA A 167 -27.86 1.04 6.51
C ALA A 167 -28.08 2.53 6.83
N TYR A 168 -27.07 3.38 6.65
CA TYR A 168 -27.21 4.82 6.82
C TYR A 168 -28.24 5.43 5.86
N GLY A 169 -28.25 5.01 4.59
CA GLY A 169 -29.23 5.46 3.60
C GLY A 169 -30.69 5.10 3.97
N ARG A 170 -30.89 4.14 4.86
CA ARG A 170 -32.20 3.75 5.41
C ARG A 170 -32.49 4.38 6.77
N GLY A 171 -31.65 5.29 7.26
CA GLY A 171 -31.83 5.98 8.53
C GLY A 171 -31.52 5.13 9.77
N ILE A 172 -30.80 4.01 9.61
CA ILE A 172 -30.41 3.17 10.74
C ILE A 172 -29.24 3.83 11.48
N ASN A 173 -29.34 3.86 12.81
CA ASN A 173 -28.28 4.38 13.67
C ASN A 173 -27.20 3.32 13.89
N LEU A 174 -26.04 3.52 13.27
CA LEU A 174 -24.87 2.65 13.46
C LEU A 174 -23.93 3.23 14.53
N TYR A 175 -23.50 2.39 15.47
CA TYR A 175 -22.56 2.78 16.53
C TYR A 175 -21.46 1.74 16.73
N GLU A 176 -20.39 2.13 17.44
CA GLU A 176 -19.19 1.30 17.65
C GLU A 176 -18.54 0.79 16.35
N ILE A 177 -18.75 1.49 15.23
CA ILE A 177 -18.27 1.09 13.89
C ILE A 177 -16.76 0.85 13.95
N CYS A 178 -16.35 -0.42 13.91
CA CYS A 178 -14.96 -0.81 13.71
C CYS A 178 -14.42 -0.32 12.36
N ASN A 179 -13.10 -0.31 12.18
CA ASN A 179 -12.45 0.17 10.95
C ASN A 179 -12.72 1.66 10.57
N LYS A 180 -12.97 2.57 11.53
CA LYS A 180 -13.25 4.00 11.25
C LYS A 180 -12.20 4.69 10.37
N LYS A 181 -10.96 4.20 10.38
CA LYS A 181 -9.84 4.69 9.57
C LYS A 181 -10.18 4.82 8.06
N TYR A 182 -11.03 3.94 7.53
CA TYR A 182 -11.43 3.99 6.11
C TYR A 182 -12.55 5.01 5.81
N PHE A 183 -13.10 5.65 6.83
CA PHE A 183 -14.12 6.70 6.70
C PHE A 183 -13.56 8.10 7.03
N SER A 184 -12.26 8.20 7.36
CA SER A 184 -11.60 9.44 7.80
C SER A 184 -10.56 9.96 6.79
N GLU A 185 -10.73 9.63 5.51
CA GLU A 185 -9.85 10.10 4.44
C GLU A 185 -10.02 11.60 4.15
N LYS A 186 -9.01 12.20 3.51
CA LYS A 186 -9.06 13.60 3.08
C LYS A 186 -10.26 13.88 2.19
N LEU A 187 -10.95 14.98 2.46
CA LEU A 187 -11.97 15.49 1.53
C LEU A 187 -11.30 15.97 0.25
N TYR A 188 -11.51 15.21 -0.83
CA TYR A 188 -10.97 15.53 -2.15
C TYR A 188 -11.42 16.94 -2.58
N GLY A 189 -10.43 17.80 -2.88
CA GLY A 189 -10.65 19.18 -3.32
C GLY A 189 -10.91 20.20 -2.20
N TYR A 190 -11.02 19.77 -0.94
CA TYR A 190 -11.22 20.66 0.21
C TYR A 190 -10.01 20.65 1.15
N GLU A 191 -9.45 19.46 1.38
CA GLU A 191 -8.24 19.31 2.18
C GLU A 191 -7.03 19.23 1.25
N GLY A 192 -6.09 20.16 1.44
CA GLY A 192 -4.89 20.26 0.62
C GLY A 192 -4.07 18.96 0.61
N GLU A 193 -3.35 18.73 -0.49
CA GLU A 193 -2.40 17.63 -0.59
C GLU A 193 -1.24 17.83 0.37
N ILE A 194 -0.61 16.73 0.76
CA ILE A 194 0.64 16.81 1.52
C ILE A 194 1.71 17.33 0.58
N GLN A 195 2.59 18.18 1.09
CA GLN A 195 3.66 18.76 0.32
C GLN A 195 5.00 18.48 0.99
N ILE A 196 6.02 18.28 0.16
CA ILE A 196 7.41 18.34 0.60
C ILE A 196 7.79 19.81 0.66
N ASP A 197 8.31 20.26 1.80
CA ASP A 197 8.63 21.67 1.99
C ASP A 197 9.74 22.11 1.03
N ARG A 198 9.66 23.34 0.53
CA ARG A 198 10.71 23.93 -0.32
C ARG A 198 12.09 23.91 0.34
N GLU A 199 12.14 23.96 1.67
CA GLU A 199 13.37 23.85 2.45
C GLU A 199 14.05 22.49 2.29
N HIS A 200 13.28 21.40 2.15
CA HIS A 200 13.82 20.06 1.91
C HIS A 200 14.60 20.04 0.59
N PHE A 201 14.00 20.51 -0.51
CA PHE A 201 14.67 20.60 -1.81
C PHE A 201 15.90 21.51 -1.78
N SER A 202 15.82 22.64 -1.06
CA SER A 202 16.94 23.57 -0.92
C SER A 202 18.13 22.95 -0.19
N LYS A 203 17.89 22.14 0.85
CA LYS A 203 18.94 21.38 1.56
C LYS A 203 19.58 20.33 0.65
N ARG A 204 18.75 19.54 -0.04
CA ARG A 204 19.21 18.55 -1.02
C ARG A 204 20.10 19.18 -2.10
N PHE A 205 19.68 20.32 -2.66
CA PHE A 205 20.48 21.05 -3.64
C PHE A 205 21.86 21.43 -3.10
N ALA A 206 21.95 21.97 -1.89
CA ALA A 206 23.22 22.39 -1.30
C ALA A 206 24.19 21.21 -1.04
N GLU A 207 23.65 20.07 -0.58
CA GLU A 207 24.41 18.83 -0.41
C GLU A 207 24.96 18.32 -1.74
N LEU A 208 24.07 18.18 -2.73
CA LEU A 208 24.40 17.62 -4.04
C LEU A 208 25.36 18.52 -4.83
N LEU A 209 25.23 19.85 -4.70
CA LEU A 209 26.16 20.82 -5.30
C LEU A 209 27.60 20.61 -4.83
N THR A 210 27.79 20.27 -3.55
CA THR A 210 29.12 20.02 -2.99
C THR A 210 29.70 18.74 -3.56
N LEU A 211 28.92 17.65 -3.56
CA LEU A 211 29.33 16.34 -4.09
C LEU A 211 29.62 16.40 -5.60
N TRP A 212 28.80 17.13 -6.36
CA TRP A 212 28.99 17.34 -7.78
C TRP A 212 30.31 18.06 -8.08
N ARG A 213 30.61 19.16 -7.38
CA ARG A 213 31.86 19.93 -7.57
C ARG A 213 33.10 19.09 -7.33
N ASP A 214 33.08 18.23 -6.30
CA ASP A 214 34.19 17.34 -6.01
C ASP A 214 34.43 16.32 -7.13
N LYS A 215 33.35 15.75 -7.67
CA LYS A 215 33.42 14.80 -8.79
C LYS A 215 33.78 15.45 -10.12
N GLU A 216 33.35 16.68 -10.40
CA GLU A 216 33.83 17.46 -11.55
C GLU A 216 35.34 17.70 -11.48
N LYS A 217 35.85 18.07 -10.30
CA LYS A 217 37.28 18.27 -10.09
C LYS A 217 38.07 16.98 -10.29
N GLU A 218 37.55 15.85 -9.82
CA GLU A 218 38.15 14.53 -10.04
C GLU A 218 38.14 14.15 -11.53
N SER A 219 37.01 14.37 -12.21
CA SER A 219 36.84 14.17 -13.66
C SER A 219 37.85 14.98 -14.47
N GLY A 220 38.04 16.26 -14.12
CA GLY A 220 39.03 17.14 -14.75
C GLY A 220 40.47 16.65 -14.62
N LYS A 221 40.84 16.08 -13.46
CA LYS A 221 42.18 15.47 -13.27
C LYS A 221 42.39 14.25 -14.14
N LEU A 222 41.37 13.38 -14.26
CA LEU A 222 41.44 12.19 -15.11
C LEU A 222 41.51 12.56 -16.59
N ARG A 223 40.79 13.60 -17.02
CA ARG A 223 40.90 14.16 -18.37
C ARG A 223 42.35 14.54 -18.71
N SER A 224 43.02 15.27 -17.81
CA SER A 224 44.43 15.63 -18.01
C SER A 224 45.31 14.38 -18.11
N ARG A 225 45.16 13.41 -17.19
CA ARG A 225 45.95 12.17 -17.21
C ARG A 225 45.77 11.34 -18.48
N VAL A 226 44.54 11.24 -19.01
CA VAL A 226 44.27 10.58 -20.30
C VAL A 226 44.94 11.35 -21.44
N THR A 227 44.83 12.68 -21.43
CA THR A 227 45.47 13.53 -22.43
C THR A 227 46.99 13.35 -22.42
N ASP A 228 47.62 13.37 -21.25
CA ASP A 228 49.06 13.17 -21.09
C ASP A 228 49.48 11.76 -21.56
N ALA A 229 48.72 10.72 -21.19
CA ALA A 229 48.99 9.36 -21.64
C ALA A 229 48.92 9.21 -23.17
N ILE A 230 48.00 9.92 -23.82
CA ILE A 230 47.87 9.97 -25.28
C ILE A 230 49.05 10.71 -25.91
N LEU A 231 49.40 11.90 -25.42
CA LEU A 231 50.49 12.73 -25.95
C LEU A 231 51.86 12.07 -25.79
N GLU A 232 52.07 11.34 -24.69
CA GLU A 232 53.32 10.64 -24.37
C GLU A 232 53.37 9.21 -24.92
N HIS A 233 52.38 8.79 -25.73
CA HIS A 233 52.28 7.43 -26.29
C HIS A 233 52.35 6.32 -25.24
N LYS A 234 51.81 6.55 -24.03
CA LYS A 234 51.72 5.57 -22.94
C LYS A 234 50.54 4.61 -23.18
N TYR A 235 50.58 3.84 -24.26
CA TYR A 235 49.47 2.98 -24.70
C TYR A 235 48.84 2.12 -23.58
N PRO A 236 49.62 1.44 -22.71
CA PRO A 236 49.04 0.60 -21.65
C PRO A 236 48.16 1.36 -20.65
N ASN A 237 48.30 2.69 -20.57
CA ASN A 237 47.58 3.53 -19.61
C ASN A 237 46.31 4.15 -20.19
N VAL A 238 46.20 4.28 -21.52
CA VAL A 238 45.11 5.05 -22.15
C VAL A 238 43.75 4.44 -21.83
N ILE A 239 43.54 3.15 -22.12
CA ILE A 239 42.25 2.48 -21.87
C ILE A 239 41.92 2.43 -20.37
N PRO A 240 42.81 1.98 -19.45
CA PRO A 240 42.50 1.99 -18.02
C PRO A 240 42.14 3.38 -17.46
N LEU A 241 42.85 4.44 -17.90
CA LEU A 241 42.54 5.80 -17.47
C LEU A 241 41.21 6.30 -18.04
N THR A 242 40.89 5.98 -19.30
CA THR A 242 39.58 6.30 -19.91
C THR A 242 38.44 5.61 -19.17
N LEU A 243 38.59 4.33 -18.79
CA LEU A 243 37.59 3.60 -18.02
C LEU A 243 37.38 4.22 -16.62
N GLN A 244 38.48 4.62 -15.95
CA GLN A 244 38.39 5.36 -14.68
C GLN A 244 37.66 6.70 -14.88
N TRP A 245 38.01 7.44 -15.93
CA TRP A 245 37.37 8.71 -16.25
C TRP A 245 35.87 8.53 -16.52
N ARG A 246 35.48 7.49 -17.25
CA ARG A 246 34.08 7.16 -17.48
C ARG A 246 33.31 6.92 -16.19
N SER A 247 33.88 6.15 -15.26
CA SER A 247 33.25 5.91 -13.96
C SER A 247 33.01 7.21 -13.20
N ILE A 248 34.02 8.09 -13.15
CA ILE A 248 33.90 9.39 -12.47
C ILE A 248 32.96 10.34 -13.21
N ALA A 249 32.89 10.29 -14.54
CA ALA A 249 31.94 11.07 -15.32
C ALA A 249 30.49 10.63 -15.04
N ILE A 250 30.23 9.33 -14.91
CA ILE A 250 28.93 8.81 -14.47
C ILE A 250 28.60 9.32 -13.05
N ASP A 251 29.55 9.26 -12.12
CA ASP A 251 29.33 9.77 -10.74
C ASP A 251 29.05 11.27 -10.71
N ALA A 252 29.83 12.06 -11.46
CA ALA A 252 29.63 13.50 -11.59
C ALA A 252 28.26 13.80 -12.20
N GLY A 253 27.90 13.11 -13.29
CA GLY A 253 26.59 13.16 -13.89
C GLY A 253 25.50 12.88 -12.87
N ARG A 254 25.62 11.79 -12.10
CA ARG A 254 24.64 11.39 -11.08
C ARG A 254 24.34 12.52 -10.10
N PHE A 255 25.37 13.15 -9.55
CA PHE A 255 25.15 14.28 -8.65
C PHE A 255 24.59 15.50 -9.37
N SER A 256 24.99 15.77 -10.63
CA SER A 256 24.44 16.85 -11.44
C SER A 256 22.93 16.69 -11.68
N GLY A 257 22.49 15.49 -12.08
CA GLY A 257 21.08 15.22 -12.35
C GLY A 257 20.20 15.30 -11.11
N ALA A 258 20.64 14.69 -10.00
CA ALA A 258 19.95 14.81 -8.72
C ALA A 258 19.88 16.28 -8.26
N MET A 259 21.00 17.02 -8.37
CA MET A 259 21.08 18.43 -8.03
C MET A 259 20.10 19.26 -8.86
N GLN A 260 19.97 18.98 -10.15
CA GLN A 260 19.06 19.73 -11.02
C GLN A 260 17.59 19.50 -10.65
N GLU A 261 17.20 18.27 -10.25
CA GLU A 261 15.84 18.01 -9.74
C GLU A 261 15.59 18.79 -8.45
N ALA A 262 16.51 18.73 -7.48
CA ALA A 262 16.40 19.48 -6.23
C ALA A 262 16.31 20.98 -6.47
N GLU A 263 17.14 21.52 -7.38
CA GLU A 263 17.09 22.92 -7.76
C GLU A 263 15.73 23.30 -8.37
N ASN A 264 15.25 22.50 -9.31
CA ASN A 264 13.98 22.73 -10.01
C ASN A 264 12.83 22.79 -9.01
N TYR A 265 12.73 21.81 -8.10
CA TYR A 265 11.66 21.78 -7.10
C TYR A 265 11.80 22.89 -6.05
N SER A 266 13.00 23.26 -5.65
CA SER A 266 13.20 24.37 -4.69
C SER A 266 12.65 25.72 -5.18
N LYS A 267 12.62 25.92 -6.51
CA LYS A 267 12.19 27.15 -7.16
C LYS A 267 10.69 27.20 -7.45
N ARG A 268 9.96 26.09 -7.34
CA ARG A 268 8.52 26.02 -7.61
C ARG A 268 7.73 26.73 -6.52
N GLU A 269 6.61 27.34 -6.92
CA GLU A 269 5.66 28.01 -6.02
C GLU A 269 4.29 27.33 -6.02
N ASP A 270 4.01 26.52 -7.04
CA ASP A 270 2.85 25.67 -7.15
C ASP A 270 3.03 24.35 -6.41
N MET A 271 1.91 23.67 -6.16
CA MET A 271 1.93 22.35 -5.53
C MET A 271 2.58 21.33 -6.43
N ILE A 272 3.39 20.45 -5.82
CA ILE A 272 4.04 19.34 -6.51
C ILE A 272 3.32 18.07 -6.08
N SER A 273 2.72 17.38 -7.06
CA SER A 273 2.03 16.12 -6.79
C SER A 273 3.03 14.96 -6.75
N ARG A 274 2.72 13.93 -5.96
CA ARG A 274 3.51 12.68 -5.94
C ARG A 274 3.69 12.07 -7.33
N GLN A 275 2.66 12.18 -8.17
CA GLN A 275 2.64 11.68 -9.55
C GLN A 275 3.67 12.40 -10.44
N GLU A 276 4.01 13.64 -10.13
CA GLU A 276 5.06 14.36 -10.86
C GLU A 276 6.41 13.68 -10.66
N PHE A 277 6.78 13.33 -9.42
CA PHE A 277 8.01 12.61 -9.11
C PHE A 277 8.05 11.24 -9.82
N GLU A 278 6.94 10.50 -9.80
CA GLU A 278 6.83 9.20 -10.50
C GLU A 278 7.08 9.34 -12.00
N ARG A 279 6.43 10.33 -12.63
CA ARG A 279 6.59 10.59 -14.07
C ARG A 279 8.02 10.96 -14.40
N ARG A 280 8.66 11.81 -13.58
CA ARG A 280 10.04 12.26 -13.77
C ARG A 280 11.03 11.12 -13.61
N ALA A 281 10.85 10.28 -12.58
CA ALA A 281 11.63 9.06 -12.38
C ALA A 281 11.50 8.11 -13.58
N ALA A 282 10.27 7.81 -14.01
CA ALA A 282 10.01 6.90 -15.12
C ALA A 282 10.65 7.40 -16.44
N GLN A 283 10.53 8.70 -16.71
CA GLN A 283 11.14 9.32 -17.89
C GLN A 283 12.67 9.25 -17.84
N ALA A 284 13.27 9.61 -16.69
CA ALA A 284 14.72 9.59 -16.52
C ALA A 284 15.30 8.16 -16.64
N ALA A 285 14.61 7.15 -16.11
CA ALA A 285 15.01 5.75 -16.27
C ALA A 285 15.00 5.31 -17.75
N LYS A 286 13.94 5.66 -18.49
CA LYS A 286 13.82 5.34 -19.92
C LYS A 286 14.94 6.00 -20.74
N ASP A 287 15.10 7.31 -20.59
CA ASP A 287 16.09 8.08 -21.36
C ASP A 287 17.52 7.65 -20.99
N GLY A 288 17.74 7.26 -19.73
CA GLY A 288 19.03 6.77 -19.24
C GLY A 288 19.49 5.50 -19.95
N GLU A 289 18.59 4.55 -20.17
CA GLU A 289 18.90 3.31 -20.90
C GLU A 289 19.22 3.59 -22.38
N GLU A 290 18.54 4.54 -23.02
CA GLU A 290 18.85 4.96 -24.39
C GLU A 290 20.26 5.58 -24.49
N GLN A 291 20.63 6.49 -23.57
CA GLN A 291 21.96 7.08 -23.53
C GLN A 291 23.05 6.05 -23.23
N LYS A 292 22.75 5.06 -22.38
CA LYS A 292 23.68 4.00 -21.99
C LYS A 292 24.03 3.07 -23.15
N ALA A 293 23.06 2.74 -24.00
CA ALA A 293 23.31 2.00 -25.24
C ALA A 293 24.28 2.76 -26.17
N LEU A 294 24.06 4.07 -26.34
CA LEU A 294 24.95 4.92 -27.14
C LEU A 294 26.35 5.05 -26.53
N MET A 295 26.46 5.15 -25.20
CA MET A 295 27.74 5.20 -24.49
C MET A 295 28.59 3.96 -24.79
N TYR A 296 28.01 2.76 -24.69
CA TYR A 296 28.73 1.52 -25.00
C TYR A 296 29.12 1.41 -26.48
N LEU A 297 28.28 1.92 -27.39
CA LEU A 297 28.64 2.00 -28.81
C LEU A 297 29.87 2.88 -29.03
N MET A 298 29.96 4.04 -28.37
CA MET A 298 31.14 4.91 -28.46
C MET A 298 32.38 4.28 -27.83
N ALA A 299 32.21 3.59 -26.69
CA ALA A 299 33.30 2.85 -26.04
C ALA A 299 33.92 1.80 -27.00
N GLY A 300 33.08 1.01 -27.68
CA GLY A 300 33.55 0.03 -28.66
C GLY A 300 34.27 0.66 -29.86
N LYS A 301 33.77 1.82 -30.35
CA LYS A 301 34.45 2.58 -31.41
C LYS A 301 35.80 3.11 -30.95
N ALA A 302 35.90 3.64 -29.72
CA ALA A 302 37.14 4.14 -29.14
C ALA A 302 38.18 3.01 -29.00
N GLU A 303 37.78 1.84 -28.53
CA GLU A 303 38.67 0.68 -28.40
C GLU A 303 39.19 0.19 -29.77
N TYR A 304 38.31 0.14 -30.78
CA TYR A 304 38.71 -0.22 -32.14
C TYR A 304 39.80 0.70 -32.70
N VAL A 305 39.60 2.02 -32.62
CA VAL A 305 40.58 2.99 -33.15
C VAL A 305 41.83 3.11 -32.28
N PHE A 306 41.73 2.83 -30.97
CA PHE A 306 42.89 2.70 -30.09
C PHE A 306 43.82 1.58 -30.56
N ASN A 307 43.28 0.40 -30.88
CA ASN A 307 44.08 -0.72 -31.38
C ASN A 307 44.78 -0.37 -32.72
N ALA A 308 44.06 0.30 -33.63
CA ALA A 308 44.64 0.78 -34.89
C ALA A 308 45.76 1.80 -34.65
N TRP A 309 45.57 2.73 -33.72
CA TRP A 309 46.59 3.71 -33.35
C TRP A 309 47.82 3.03 -32.71
N GLN A 310 47.62 2.10 -31.78
CA GLN A 310 48.70 1.37 -31.10
C GLN A 310 49.57 0.58 -32.09
N GLN A 311 48.96 0.00 -33.13
CA GLN A 311 49.70 -0.78 -34.14
C GLN A 311 50.42 0.09 -35.17
N THR A 312 49.84 1.23 -35.54
CA THR A 312 50.29 2.01 -36.70
C THR A 312 51.04 3.28 -36.33
N GLY A 313 50.81 3.84 -35.14
CA GLY A 313 51.28 5.16 -34.74
C GLY A 313 50.72 6.32 -35.57
N GLN A 314 49.75 6.08 -36.46
CA GLN A 314 49.25 7.10 -37.38
C GLN A 314 48.36 8.13 -36.68
N TYR A 315 48.42 9.38 -37.17
CA TYR A 315 47.64 10.49 -36.63
C TYR A 315 46.13 10.35 -36.84
N GLN A 316 45.69 9.77 -37.96
CA GLN A 316 44.26 9.61 -38.28
C GLN A 316 43.50 8.78 -37.22
N PRO A 317 43.96 7.56 -36.85
CA PRO A 317 43.38 6.81 -35.73
C PRO A 317 43.41 7.55 -34.38
N LEU A 318 44.48 8.30 -34.10
CA LEU A 318 44.61 9.11 -32.88
C LEU A 318 43.54 10.21 -32.81
N GLU A 319 43.29 10.91 -33.92
CA GLU A 319 42.27 11.94 -33.98
C GLU A 319 40.86 11.37 -33.77
N GLN A 320 40.56 10.21 -34.37
CA GLN A 320 39.31 9.49 -34.17
C GLN A 320 39.14 9.02 -32.72
N LEU A 321 40.21 8.49 -32.12
CA LEU A 321 40.21 8.05 -30.72
C LEU A 321 39.79 9.19 -29.78
N ARG A 322 40.38 10.37 -29.94
CA ARG A 322 40.05 11.55 -29.11
C ARG A 322 38.58 11.94 -29.24
N LYS A 323 38.04 11.93 -30.47
CA LYS A 323 36.63 12.24 -30.74
C LYS A 323 35.68 11.22 -30.09
N PHE A 324 35.97 9.92 -30.20
CA PHE A 324 35.12 8.89 -29.60
C PHE A 324 35.21 8.86 -28.08
N ILE A 325 36.39 9.09 -27.49
CA ILE A 325 36.54 9.27 -26.04
C ILE A 325 35.68 10.45 -25.58
N GLU A 326 35.79 11.63 -26.20
CA GLU A 326 35.00 12.80 -25.81
C GLU A 326 33.48 12.54 -25.89
N GLN A 327 33.02 11.86 -26.94
CA GLN A 327 31.61 11.47 -27.09
C GLN A 327 31.18 10.44 -26.04
N GLU A 328 31.99 9.41 -25.78
CA GLU A 328 31.75 8.42 -24.73
C GLU A 328 31.60 9.09 -23.37
N LEU A 329 32.50 10.01 -23.01
CA LEU A 329 32.48 10.67 -21.71
C LEU A 329 31.29 11.62 -21.55
N LYS A 330 30.88 12.30 -22.62
CA LYS A 330 29.65 13.10 -22.62
C LYS A 330 28.41 12.22 -22.39
N LEU A 331 28.34 11.08 -23.05
CA LEU A 331 27.24 10.12 -22.86
C LEU A 331 27.27 9.52 -21.46
N ALA A 332 28.46 9.18 -20.94
CA ALA A 332 28.65 8.68 -19.58
C ALA A 332 28.14 9.68 -18.53
N TYR A 333 28.42 10.97 -18.72
CA TYR A 333 27.86 12.03 -17.88
C TYR A 333 26.34 12.09 -17.95
N ASN A 334 25.76 12.05 -19.15
CA ASN A 334 24.31 12.07 -19.33
C ASN A 334 23.62 10.85 -18.72
N VAL A 335 24.20 9.65 -18.84
CA VAL A 335 23.73 8.43 -18.18
C VAL A 335 23.72 8.62 -16.68
N GLY A 336 24.82 9.16 -16.14
CA GLY A 336 24.89 9.56 -14.74
C GLY A 336 23.74 10.50 -14.36
N ALA A 337 23.57 11.61 -15.08
CA ALA A 337 22.56 12.62 -14.78
C ALA A 337 21.14 12.07 -14.79
N LEU A 338 20.80 11.25 -15.77
CA LEU A 338 19.49 10.61 -15.84
C LEU A 338 19.29 9.61 -14.70
N HIS A 339 20.33 8.84 -14.34
CA HIS A 339 20.26 7.96 -13.17
C HIS A 339 20.12 8.74 -11.85
N GLY A 340 20.82 9.86 -11.71
CA GLY A 340 20.70 10.74 -10.55
C GLY A 340 19.32 11.35 -10.40
N ALA A 341 18.76 11.88 -11.50
CA ALA A 341 17.40 12.40 -11.51
C ALA A 341 16.36 11.31 -11.19
N TYR A 342 16.56 10.09 -11.68
CA TYR A 342 15.73 8.94 -11.34
C TYR A 342 15.77 8.64 -9.84
N GLN A 343 16.95 8.50 -9.25
CA GLN A 343 17.11 8.18 -7.82
C GLN A 343 16.54 9.28 -6.92
N GLU A 344 16.82 10.54 -7.23
CA GLU A 344 16.34 11.68 -6.43
C GLU A 344 14.80 11.74 -6.41
N ASN A 345 14.15 11.48 -7.55
CA ASN A 345 12.69 11.43 -7.59
C ASN A 345 12.10 10.24 -6.82
N LEU A 346 12.81 9.09 -6.74
CA LEU A 346 12.40 7.99 -5.85
C LEU A 346 12.53 8.37 -4.37
N GLU A 347 13.57 9.12 -3.99
CA GLU A 347 13.71 9.65 -2.63
C GLU A 347 12.55 10.60 -2.28
N TYR A 348 12.12 11.45 -3.22
CA TYR A 348 10.95 12.30 -3.02
C TYR A 348 9.63 11.54 -2.90
N ILE A 349 9.45 10.45 -3.65
CA ILE A 349 8.28 9.59 -3.48
C ILE A 349 8.25 9.01 -2.06
N ALA A 350 9.39 8.50 -1.57
CA ALA A 350 9.48 7.95 -0.22
C ALA A 350 9.25 9.01 0.86
N GLU A 351 9.80 10.21 0.71
CA GLU A 351 9.57 11.34 1.63
C GLU A 351 8.09 11.76 1.63
N TYR A 352 7.45 11.81 0.46
CA TYR A 352 6.02 12.11 0.35
C TYR A 352 5.19 11.07 1.09
N ASP A 353 5.48 9.77 0.88
CA ASP A 353 4.76 8.65 1.49
C ASP A 353 4.94 8.63 3.02
N ASN A 354 6.15 8.92 3.51
CA ASN A 354 6.41 9.05 4.95
C ASN A 354 5.59 10.18 5.59
N ARG A 355 5.49 11.32 4.92
CA ARG A 355 4.66 12.45 5.39
C ARG A 355 3.18 12.09 5.34
N LEU A 356 2.75 11.32 4.34
CA LEU A 356 1.38 10.82 4.22
C LEU A 356 1.00 9.86 5.34
N GLU A 357 1.85 8.89 5.63
CA GLU A 357 1.64 7.97 6.74
C GLU A 357 1.61 8.71 8.08
N ALA A 358 2.52 9.66 8.31
CA ALA A 358 2.53 10.48 9.53
C ALA A 358 1.24 11.30 9.69
N ALA A 359 0.77 11.93 8.60
CA ALA A 359 -0.48 12.70 8.62
C ALA A 359 -1.71 11.80 8.80
N GLY A 360 -1.74 10.64 8.15
CA GLY A 360 -2.80 9.64 8.27
C GLY A 360 -2.88 9.02 9.67
N GLY A 361 -1.73 8.75 10.29
CA GLY A 361 -1.63 8.26 11.66
C GLY A 361 -2.19 9.26 12.68
N VAL A 362 -1.84 10.55 12.55
CA VAL A 362 -2.38 11.62 13.41
C VAL A 362 -3.90 11.74 13.25
N ARG A 363 -4.40 11.69 12.01
CA ARG A 363 -5.85 11.76 11.74
C ARG A 363 -6.61 10.56 12.28
N THR A 364 -6.06 9.37 12.10
CA THR A 364 -6.64 8.14 12.65
C THR A 364 -6.70 8.22 14.17
N LEU A 365 -5.63 8.72 14.81
CA LEU A 365 -5.62 8.95 16.25
C LEU A 365 -6.71 9.94 16.67
N SER A 366 -6.81 11.11 16.01
CA SER A 366 -7.85 12.12 16.30
C SER A 366 -9.27 11.60 16.07
N ALA A 367 -9.49 10.82 15.00
CA ALA A 367 -10.78 10.19 14.71
C ALA A 367 -11.16 9.11 15.73
N MET A 368 -10.16 8.43 16.31
CA MET A 368 -10.35 7.45 17.38
C MET A 368 -10.57 8.10 18.75
N THR A 369 -9.93 9.23 19.05
CA THR A 369 -10.04 9.92 20.35
C THR A 369 -11.17 10.94 20.41
N GLY A 370 -11.79 11.30 19.28
CA GLY A 370 -12.87 12.29 19.23
C GLY A 370 -12.42 13.74 19.41
N GLU A 371 -11.10 14.00 19.43
CA GLU A 371 -10.55 15.34 19.46
C GLU A 371 -10.44 15.88 18.03
N SER A 372 -11.52 16.46 17.50
CA SER A 372 -11.40 17.38 16.37
C SER A 372 -10.67 18.63 16.89
N LYS A 373 -9.44 18.85 16.41
CA LYS A 373 -8.86 20.19 16.43
C LYS A 373 -9.58 21.02 15.37
N ASP A 374 -10.78 21.48 15.71
CA ASP A 374 -11.35 22.64 15.02
C ASP A 374 -10.45 23.83 15.31
N GLY A 375 -9.86 24.37 14.25
CA GLY A 375 -8.88 25.45 14.36
C GLY A 375 -8.41 25.96 13.01
N SER A 376 -9.31 26.52 12.19
CA SER A 376 -9.15 27.86 11.57
C SER A 376 -10.47 28.32 10.96
#